data_AF-A0A7S0NG14-F1
#
_entry.id   AF-A0A7S0NG14-F1
#
_cell.length_a   1.000
_cell.length_b   1.000
_cell.length_c   1.000
_cell.angle_alpha   90.00
_cell.angle_beta   90.00
_cell.angle_gamma   90.00
#
_symmetry.space_group_name_H-M   'P 1'
#
loop_
_entity.id
_entity.type
_entity.pdbx_description
1 polymer ?
#
loop_
_entity_poly.entity_id
_entity_poly.type
_entity_poly.pdbx_seq_one_letter_code
_entity_poly.pdbx_strand_id
1 'polypeptide(L)'
;ARLQRGDMWVVSQAQARLLVGGPFQRLIDVGAGDGAVTAQLAPLAREVITTETSGPMALRLRERGFPCLQTELPAAGFTHDLVTCLNVLDRTSRPLSLLRRLRELLAPSGVLLVGVVVPWRPAVLQRAGLSSAPSEML
;
A
#
# COMPACT_ATOMS: atom_id res chain seq x y z
N ALA A 1 -4.03 5.32 -22.98
CA ALA A 1 -2.56 5.50 -22.90
C ALA A 1 -2.01 4.68 -21.74
N ARG A 2 -1.03 3.80 -21.97
CA ARG A 2 -0.30 3.14 -20.87
C ARG A 2 0.51 4.22 -20.15
N LEU A 3 0.09 4.61 -18.95
CA LEU A 3 0.99 5.28 -18.02
C LEU A 3 2.05 4.22 -17.62
N GLN A 4 3.16 4.16 -18.36
CA GLN A 4 4.38 3.48 -17.93
C GLN A 4 5.05 4.41 -16.93
N ARG A 5 4.58 4.40 -15.68
CA ARG A 5 5.38 4.93 -14.57
C ARG A 5 6.48 3.88 -14.38
N GLY A 6 7.75 4.27 -14.49
CA GLY A 6 8.88 3.33 -14.43
C GLY A 6 8.85 2.44 -13.18
N ASP A 7 9.61 1.35 -13.21
CA ASP A 7 9.60 0.34 -12.14
C ASP A 7 9.81 0.99 -10.76
N MET A 8 8.89 0.70 -9.84
CA MET A 8 8.96 1.21 -8.47
C MET A 8 9.69 0.18 -7.58
N TRP A 9 10.83 0.60 -7.04
CA TRP A 9 11.66 -0.21 -6.14
C TRP A 9 11.53 0.35 -4.73
N VAL A 10 10.74 -0.30 -3.88
CA VAL A 10 10.54 0.13 -2.47
C VAL A 10 11.16 -0.85 -1.50
N VAL A 11 10.87 -2.14 -1.66
CA VAL A 11 11.39 -3.21 -0.81
C VAL A 11 11.53 -4.49 -1.63
N SER A 12 12.64 -5.19 -1.44
CA SER A 12 12.83 -6.54 -1.98
C SER A 12 12.25 -7.59 -1.02
N GLN A 13 11.99 -8.80 -1.52
CA GLN A 13 11.54 -9.91 -0.68
C GLN A 13 12.50 -10.17 0.51
N ALA A 14 13.81 -10.09 0.28
CA ALA A 14 14.82 -10.30 1.32
C ALA A 14 14.77 -9.22 2.40
N GLN A 15 14.63 -7.94 2.01
CA GLN A 15 14.47 -6.82 2.94
C GLN A 15 13.17 -6.95 3.74
N ALA A 16 12.06 -7.30 3.10
CA ALA A 16 10.79 -7.51 3.78
C ALA A 16 10.91 -8.62 4.84
N ARG A 17 11.52 -9.76 4.49
CA ARG A 17 11.79 -10.85 5.45
C ARG A 17 12.67 -10.41 6.62
N LEU A 18 13.68 -9.58 6.37
CA LEU A 18 14.53 -9.05 7.44
C LEU A 18 13.77 -8.15 8.40
N LEU A 19 12.89 -7.29 7.89
CA LEU A 19 12.17 -6.29 8.66
C LEU A 19 10.99 -6.86 9.46
N VAL A 20 10.23 -7.78 8.86
CA VAL A 20 8.97 -8.28 9.45
C VAL A 20 8.96 -9.78 9.72
N GLY A 21 9.95 -10.54 9.25
CA GLY A 21 9.99 -12.00 9.39
C GLY A 21 9.00 -12.72 8.47
N GLY A 22 8.22 -13.63 9.03
CA GLY A 22 7.23 -14.47 8.35
C GLY A 22 7.28 -15.94 8.82
N PRO A 23 6.38 -16.81 8.32
CA PRO A 23 5.34 -16.54 7.33
C PRO A 23 4.09 -15.87 7.92
N PHE A 24 3.35 -15.15 7.07
CA PHE A 24 2.06 -14.53 7.39
C PHE A 24 0.91 -15.32 6.74
N GLN A 25 -0.29 -15.21 7.30
CA GLN A 25 -1.50 -15.82 6.72
C GLN A 25 -2.16 -14.88 5.71
N ARG A 26 -2.34 -13.60 6.04
CA ARG A 26 -3.10 -12.63 5.23
C ARG A 26 -2.38 -11.30 5.19
N LEU A 27 -1.90 -10.94 4.00
CA LEU A 27 -1.34 -9.64 3.69
C LEU A 27 -2.37 -8.73 3.01
N ILE A 28 -2.43 -7.47 3.43
CA ILE A 28 -3.04 -6.40 2.64
C ILE A 28 -2.01 -5.34 2.26
N ASP A 29 -1.85 -5.13 0.95
CA ASP A 29 -0.97 -4.09 0.39
C ASP A 29 -1.77 -2.85 0.03
N VAL A 30 -1.59 -1.77 0.79
CA VAL A 30 -2.34 -0.53 0.65
C VAL A 30 -1.63 0.41 -0.30
N GLY A 31 -2.34 0.87 -1.33
CA GLY A 31 -1.77 1.71 -2.38
C GLY A 31 -0.78 0.93 -3.25
N ALA A 32 -1.16 -0.29 -3.64
CA ALA A 32 -0.28 -1.27 -4.29
C ALA A 32 0.20 -0.87 -5.70
N GLY A 33 -0.34 0.21 -6.28
CA GLY A 33 0.05 0.68 -7.60
C GLY A 33 -0.24 -0.38 -8.66
N ASP A 34 0.77 -0.74 -9.46
CA ASP A 34 0.64 -1.76 -10.51
C ASP A 34 1.07 -3.17 -10.08
N GLY A 35 1.36 -3.38 -8.80
CA GLY A 35 1.69 -4.67 -8.21
C GLY A 35 3.15 -5.11 -8.30
N ALA A 36 4.07 -4.27 -8.79
CA ALA A 36 5.49 -4.62 -8.83
C ALA A 36 6.07 -4.92 -7.43
N VAL A 37 5.73 -4.07 -6.44
CA VAL A 37 6.14 -4.25 -5.03
C VAL A 37 5.36 -5.39 -4.37
N THR A 38 4.05 -5.50 -4.64
CA THR A 38 3.22 -6.61 -4.16
C THR A 38 3.82 -7.97 -4.54
N ALA A 39 4.40 -8.10 -5.74
CA ALA A 39 5.07 -9.33 -6.16
C ALA A 39 6.29 -9.71 -5.31
N GLN A 40 6.99 -8.74 -4.73
CA GLN A 40 8.09 -8.99 -3.79
C GLN A 40 7.56 -9.43 -2.41
N LEU A 41 6.39 -8.95 -2.02
CA LEU A 41 5.76 -9.24 -0.74
C LEU A 41 4.95 -10.55 -0.75
N ALA A 42 4.36 -10.91 -1.89
CA ALA A 42 3.45 -12.04 -2.01
C ALA A 42 3.99 -13.37 -1.45
N PRO A 43 5.28 -13.73 -1.61
CA PRO A 43 5.83 -14.95 -1.03
C PRO A 43 5.94 -14.97 0.51
N LEU A 44 5.63 -13.87 1.19
CA LEU A 44 5.64 -13.81 2.65
C LEU A 44 4.28 -14.19 3.27
N ALA A 45 3.20 -14.21 2.47
CA ALA A 45 1.84 -14.46 2.96
C ALA A 45 1.13 -15.56 2.17
N ARG A 46 0.19 -16.27 2.82
CA ARG A 46 -0.66 -17.26 2.16
C ARG A 46 -1.73 -16.62 1.28
N GLU A 47 -2.33 -15.53 1.74
CA GLU A 47 -3.32 -14.75 1.02
C GLU A 47 -2.84 -13.30 0.88
N VAL A 48 -3.06 -12.73 -0.31
CA VAL A 48 -2.69 -11.36 -0.65
C VAL A 48 -3.91 -10.63 -1.17
N ILE A 49 -4.25 -9.53 -0.52
CA ILE A 49 -5.25 -8.57 -0.98
C ILE A 49 -4.54 -7.25 -1.22
N THR A 50 -4.99 -6.48 -2.21
CA THR A 50 -4.44 -5.15 -2.49
C THR A 50 -5.53 -4.09 -2.48
N THR A 51 -5.17 -2.86 -2.16
CA THR A 51 -6.02 -1.68 -2.39
C THR A 51 -5.31 -0.69 -3.32
N GLU A 52 -6.08 -0.07 -4.21
CA GLU A 52 -5.59 0.96 -5.11
C GLU A 52 -6.75 1.87 -5.55
N THR A 53 -6.55 3.19 -5.51
CA THR A 53 -7.62 4.15 -5.85
C THR A 53 -7.72 4.39 -7.36
N SER A 54 -6.62 4.21 -8.09
CA SER A 54 -6.55 4.37 -9.53
C SER A 54 -7.13 3.17 -10.28
N GLY A 55 -8.25 3.36 -10.97
CA GLY A 55 -8.90 2.31 -11.77
C GLY A 55 -7.96 1.60 -12.76
N PRO A 56 -7.14 2.32 -13.55
CA PRO A 56 -6.15 1.68 -14.43
C PRO A 56 -5.10 0.84 -13.70
N MET A 57 -4.69 1.21 -12.49
CA MET A 57 -3.70 0.45 -11.72
C MET A 57 -4.34 -0.76 -11.04
N ALA A 58 -5.55 -0.58 -10.49
CA ALA A 58 -6.38 -1.68 -9.99
C ALA A 58 -6.65 -2.76 -11.07
N LEU A 59 -6.84 -2.35 -12.33
CA LEU A 59 -6.95 -3.28 -13.46
C LEU A 59 -5.64 -4.07 -13.65
N ARG A 60 -4.48 -3.41 -13.64
CA ARG A 60 -3.18 -4.08 -13.78
C ARG A 60 -2.89 -5.07 -12.66
N LEU A 61 -3.22 -4.72 -11.41
CA LEU A 61 -3.11 -5.64 -10.27
C LEU A 61 -3.89 -6.93 -10.54
N ARG A 62 -5.13 -6.81 -10.98
CA ARG A 62 -6.00 -7.95 -11.33
C ARG A 62 -5.44 -8.75 -12.50
N GLU A 63 -4.95 -8.09 -13.56
CA GLU A 63 -4.28 -8.75 -14.70
C GLU A 63 -3.02 -9.53 -14.27
N ARG A 64 -2.33 -9.09 -13.21
CA ARG A 64 -1.17 -9.80 -12.62
C ARG A 64 -1.56 -10.90 -11.64
N GLY A 65 -2.85 -11.12 -11.41
CA GLY A 65 -3.36 -12.14 -10.48
C GLY A 65 -3.47 -11.70 -9.03
N PHE A 66 -3.31 -10.41 -8.72
CA PHE A 66 -3.54 -9.88 -7.37
C PHE A 66 -4.99 -9.37 -7.23
N PRO A 67 -5.79 -9.92 -6.29
CA PRO A 67 -7.08 -9.35 -5.95
C PRO A 67 -6.93 -7.89 -5.51
N CYS A 68 -7.69 -6.98 -6.14
CA CYS A 68 -7.62 -5.56 -5.84
C CYS A 68 -9.00 -4.98 -5.52
N LEU A 69 -9.12 -4.39 -4.33
CA LEU A 69 -10.23 -3.55 -3.92
C LEU A 69 -9.94 -2.12 -4.38
N GLN A 70 -10.77 -1.58 -5.28
CA GLN A 70 -10.54 -0.22 -5.78
C GLN A 70 -11.02 0.84 -4.76
N THR A 71 -10.25 1.02 -3.70
CA THR A 71 -10.52 1.87 -2.53
C THR A 71 -9.20 2.31 -1.90
N GLU A 72 -9.21 3.29 -0.99
CA GLU A 72 -8.05 3.59 -0.15
C GLU A 72 -7.84 2.46 0.86
N LEU A 73 -8.90 2.07 1.58
CA LEU A 73 -8.92 0.97 2.53
C LEU A 73 -10.23 0.18 2.47
N PRO A 74 -10.23 -1.11 2.85
CA PRO A 74 -11.46 -1.88 3.01
C PRO A 74 -12.32 -1.36 4.19
N ALA A 75 -13.54 -1.92 4.30
CA ALA A 75 -14.41 -1.69 5.45
C ALA A 75 -13.78 -2.25 6.76
N ALA A 76 -14.34 -1.86 7.91
CA ALA A 76 -13.94 -2.42 9.20
C ALA A 76 -14.23 -3.93 9.28
N GLY A 77 -13.48 -4.66 10.12
CA GLY A 77 -13.63 -6.10 10.32
C GLY A 77 -12.73 -6.97 9.44
N PHE A 78 -12.06 -6.37 8.45
CA PHE A 78 -10.99 -7.03 7.71
C PHE A 78 -9.71 -7.04 8.56
N THR A 79 -9.26 -8.23 9.00
CA THR A 79 -8.05 -8.37 9.82
C THR A 79 -6.93 -9.08 9.05
N HIS A 80 -5.73 -8.51 9.12
CA HIS A 80 -4.53 -8.99 8.44
C HIS A 80 -3.38 -9.09 9.44
N ASP A 81 -2.54 -10.11 9.32
CA ASP A 81 -1.34 -10.25 10.15
C ASP A 81 -0.12 -9.56 9.52
N LEU A 82 -0.21 -9.13 8.25
CA LEU A 82 0.70 -8.16 7.65
C LEU A 82 -0.09 -7.08 6.88
N VAL A 83 0.15 -5.82 7.23
CA VAL A 83 -0.36 -4.66 6.50
C VAL A 83 0.83 -3.89 5.95
N THR A 84 0.84 -3.58 4.65
CA THR A 84 1.89 -2.77 4.04
C THR A 84 1.34 -1.44 3.54
N CYS A 85 2.06 -0.35 3.78
CA CYS A 85 1.74 1.01 3.34
C CYS A 85 3.03 1.66 2.84
N LEU A 86 3.31 1.48 1.55
CA LEU A 86 4.62 1.75 0.96
C LEU A 86 4.53 2.91 -0.02
N ASN A 87 5.14 4.05 0.32
CA ASN A 87 5.12 5.30 -0.47
C ASN A 87 3.71 5.86 -0.74
N VAL A 88 2.83 5.73 0.26
CA VAL A 88 1.44 6.23 0.23
C VAL A 88 1.25 7.44 1.14
N LEU A 89 1.92 7.49 2.31
CA LEU A 89 1.69 8.52 3.31
C LEU A 89 2.00 9.94 2.80
N ASP A 90 2.96 10.07 1.90
CA ASP A 90 3.34 11.34 1.26
C ASP A 90 2.35 11.79 0.17
N ARG A 91 1.37 10.94 -0.18
CA ARG A 91 0.43 11.16 -1.29
C ARG A 91 -1.03 11.31 -0.84
N THR A 92 -1.32 11.08 0.45
CA THR A 92 -2.66 11.22 1.01
C THR A 92 -2.86 12.58 1.69
N SER A 93 -4.09 13.09 1.66
CA SER A 93 -4.44 14.34 2.36
C SER A 93 -4.55 14.17 3.87
N ARG A 94 -4.70 12.94 4.35
CA ARG A 94 -4.99 12.63 5.75
C ARG A 94 -4.10 11.50 6.30
N PRO A 95 -2.77 11.69 6.33
CA PRO A 95 -1.85 10.63 6.72
C PRO A 95 -2.04 10.10 8.15
N LEU A 96 -2.41 10.94 9.12
CA LEU A 96 -2.65 10.49 10.50
C LEU A 96 -3.91 9.65 10.59
N SER A 97 -4.97 10.07 9.90
CA SER A 97 -6.20 9.28 9.80
C SER A 97 -5.96 7.95 9.08
N LEU A 98 -5.16 7.94 8.02
CA LEU A 98 -4.76 6.71 7.32
C LEU A 98 -4.03 5.76 8.28
N LEU A 99 -3.04 6.23 9.04
CA LEU A 99 -2.33 5.40 10.04
C LEU A 99 -3.26 4.81 11.09
N ARG A 100 -4.24 5.59 11.59
CA ARG A 100 -5.23 5.09 12.56
C ARG A 100 -6.07 3.97 11.96
N ARG A 101 -6.52 4.13 10.71
CA ARG A 101 -7.30 3.13 9.98
C ARG A 101 -6.47 1.88 9.64
N LEU A 102 -5.19 2.02 9.30
CA LEU A 102 -4.29 0.87 9.05
C LEU A 102 -4.16 0.00 10.29
N ARG A 103 -4.06 0.62 11.48
CA ARG A 103 -4.03 -0.10 12.75
C ARG A 103 -5.32 -0.90 13.01
N GLU A 104 -6.48 -0.43 12.55
CA GLU A 104 -7.75 -1.17 12.69
C GLU A 104 -7.81 -2.42 11.79
N LEU A 105 -6.97 -2.48 10.76
CA LEU A 105 -6.86 -3.66 9.88
C LEU A 105 -5.90 -4.72 10.42
N LEU A 106 -5.12 -4.41 11.45
CA LEU A 106 -4.20 -5.35 12.05
C LEU A 106 -4.94 -6.36 12.94
N ALA A 107 -4.60 -7.63 12.79
CA ALA A 107 -4.83 -8.61 13.83
C ALA A 107 -4.04 -8.23 15.12
N PRO A 108 -4.40 -8.74 16.31
CA PRO A 108 -3.73 -8.37 17.56
C PRO A 108 -2.20 -8.50 17.56
N SER A 109 -1.66 -9.47 16.82
CA SER A 109 -0.21 -9.69 16.67
C SER A 109 0.31 -9.32 15.27
N GLY A 110 -0.47 -8.55 14.51
CA GLY A 110 -0.14 -8.17 13.14
C GLY A 110 0.98 -7.14 13.08
N VAL A 111 1.68 -7.10 11.94
CA VAL A 111 2.76 -6.16 11.68
C VAL A 111 2.33 -5.14 10.62
N LEU A 112 2.61 -3.87 10.88
CA LEU A 112 2.48 -2.79 9.90
C LEU A 112 3.87 -2.42 9.36
N LEU A 113 4.10 -2.63 8.06
CA LEU A 113 5.30 -2.18 7.36
C LEU A 113 5.01 -0.88 6.61
N VAL A 114 5.70 0.19 6.99
CA VAL A 114 5.57 1.52 6.37
C VAL A 114 6.83 1.88 5.61
N GLY A 115 6.66 2.35 4.37
CA GLY A 115 7.71 2.93 3.54
C GLY A 115 7.38 4.39 3.22
N VAL A 116 8.36 5.28 3.37
CA VAL A 116 8.21 6.70 3.05
C VAL A 116 9.40 7.19 2.24
N VAL A 117 9.17 8.22 1.43
CA VAL A 117 10.22 8.89 0.66
C VAL A 117 10.89 9.96 1.52
N VAL A 118 12.22 9.98 1.51
CA VAL A 118 13.05 11.02 2.17
C VAL A 118 13.82 11.85 1.13
N PRO A 119 13.97 13.17 1.31
CA PRO A 119 13.40 13.97 2.39
C PRO A 119 11.88 14.08 2.30
N TRP A 120 11.21 14.12 3.45
CA TRP A 120 9.74 14.12 3.54
C TRP A 120 9.14 15.40 2.94
N ARG A 121 8.41 15.24 1.83
CA ARG A 121 7.77 16.34 1.07
C ARG A 121 6.39 15.90 0.57
N PRO A 122 5.37 15.88 1.43
CA PRO A 122 4.06 15.34 1.07
C PRO A 122 3.36 16.23 0.04
N ALA A 123 2.75 15.60 -0.97
CA ALA A 123 1.98 16.26 -2.01
C ALA A 123 0.83 15.36 -2.47
N VAL A 124 -0.39 15.89 -2.38
CA VAL A 124 -1.61 15.18 -2.75
C VAL A 124 -1.92 15.45 -4.21
N LEU A 125 -1.92 14.40 -5.05
CA LEU A 125 -2.28 14.53 -6.46
C LEU A 125 -3.80 14.74 -6.60
N GLN A 126 -4.17 15.84 -7.25
CA GLN A 126 -5.54 16.14 -7.62
C GLN A 126 -5.84 15.70 -9.05
N ARG A 127 -7.14 15.70 -9.40
CA ARG A 127 -7.57 15.56 -10.79
C ARG A 127 -6.95 16.70 -11.63
N ALA A 128 -6.60 16.40 -12.89
CA ALA A 128 -5.91 17.31 -13.81
C ALA A 128 -4.41 17.60 -13.53
N GLY A 129 -3.74 16.80 -12.69
CA GLY A 129 -2.28 16.89 -12.53
C GLY A 129 -1.80 18.00 -11.59
N LEU A 130 -2.72 18.70 -10.93
CA LEU A 130 -2.41 19.65 -9.87
C LEU A 130 -2.06 18.91 -8.57
N SER A 131 -1.29 19.55 -7.70
CA SER A 131 -0.97 19.04 -6.35
C SER A 131 -1.36 20.03 -5.27
N SER A 132 -1.80 19.52 -4.12
CA SER A 132 -2.05 20.34 -2.92
C SER A 132 -1.30 19.82 -1.70
N ALA A 133 -1.17 20.68 -0.70
CA ALA A 133 -0.71 20.28 0.63
C ALA A 133 -1.72 19.30 1.28
N PRO A 134 -1.26 18.40 2.15
CA PRO A 134 -2.16 17.55 2.92
C PRO A 134 -2.94 18.38 3.95
N SER A 135 -4.14 17.91 4.30
CA SER A 135 -4.98 18.52 5.34
C SER A 135 -4.55 18.14 6.77
N GLU A 136 -3.77 17.07 6.92
CA GLU A 136 -3.15 16.67 8.17
C GLU A 136 -1.63 16.63 7.98
N MET A 137 -0.88 17.04 9.01
CA MET A 137 0.57 16.94 9.03
C MET A 137 1.02 15.73 9.85
N LEU A 138 2.05 15.05 9.35
CA LEU A 138 2.80 13.99 10.05
C LEU A 138 3.97 14.59 10.83
#